data_AF-A0A7J3M9U2-F1
#
_entry.id   AF-A0A7J3M9U2-F1
#
_cell.length_a   1.000
_cell.length_b   1.000
_cell.length_c   1.000
_cell.angle_alpha   90.00
_cell.angle_beta   90.00
_cell.angle_gamma   90.00
#
_symmetry.space_group_name_H-M   'P 1'
#
loop_
_entity.id
_entity.type
_entity.pdbx_description
1 polymer ?
#
loop_
_entity_poly.entity_id
_entity_poly.type
_entity_poly.pdbx_seq_one_letter_code
_entity_poly.pdbx_strand_id
1 'polypeptide(L)'
;MAHIRIFKIILVFSILINIILVYQLFTIYRSTDWCFKRDVALLHDEALRACSMIRSVLNNLRGGDNITALYEIGILEVSLENLHRLYEDLHYRYGIGDDKLIDIADKFDIISMTVILAIREKIVKNELSNGEVRLLEKIMKTIPRAYNSIVFHLKLPAGLIVEDLNYPISADYIPPTIDEVLEELSSIRMEAYQLGLG
;
A
#
# COMPACT_ATOMS: atom_id res chain seq x y z
N MET A 1 -1.04 -41.28 -51.85
CA MET A 1 -1.50 -39.86 -51.86
C MET A 1 -2.35 -39.46 -50.65
N ALA A 2 -3.22 -40.32 -50.10
CA ALA A 2 -4.09 -39.97 -48.97
C ALA A 2 -3.33 -39.59 -47.67
N HIS A 3 -2.26 -40.32 -47.33
CA HIS A 3 -1.45 -40.04 -46.13
C HIS A 3 -0.81 -38.65 -46.11
N ILE A 4 -0.37 -38.14 -47.28
CA ILE A 4 0.19 -36.78 -47.40
C ILE A 4 -0.88 -35.71 -47.16
N ARG A 5 -2.13 -35.96 -47.57
CA ARG A 5 -3.25 -35.03 -47.32
C ARG A 5 -3.63 -35.01 -45.84
N ILE A 6 -3.69 -36.17 -45.19
CA ILE A 6 -3.97 -36.28 -43.76
C ILE A 6 -2.88 -35.56 -42.94
N PHE A 7 -1.60 -35.77 -43.27
CA PHE A 7 -0.50 -35.10 -42.60
C PHE A 7 -0.56 -33.57 -42.73
N LYS A 8 -0.88 -33.04 -43.93
CA LYS A 8 -1.07 -31.60 -44.15
C LYS A 8 -2.22 -31.03 -43.32
N ILE A 9 -3.33 -31.76 -43.22
CA ILE A 9 -4.48 -31.37 -42.40
C ILE A 9 -4.07 -31.29 -40.92
N ILE A 10 -3.40 -32.33 -40.40
CA ILE A 10 -2.91 -32.35 -39.02
C ILE A 10 -1.99 -31.15 -38.76
N LEU A 11 -1.02 -30.90 -39.66
CA LEU A 11 -0.10 -29.76 -39.52
C LEU A 11 -0.82 -28.41 -39.47
N VAL A 12 -1.82 -28.19 -40.34
CA VAL A 12 -2.61 -26.95 -40.35
C VAL A 12 -3.39 -26.80 -39.05
N PHE A 13 -4.03 -27.86 -38.55
CA PHE A 13 -4.74 -27.82 -37.26
C PHE A 13 -3.78 -27.58 -36.09
N SER A 14 -2.59 -28.19 -36.09
CA SER A 14 -1.57 -27.93 -35.07
C SER A 14 -1.12 -26.47 -35.06
N ILE A 15 -0.91 -25.86 -36.25
CA ILE A 15 -0.56 -24.44 -36.36
C ILE A 15 -1.71 -23.56 -35.83
N LEU A 16 -2.96 -23.85 -36.22
CA LEU A 16 -4.13 -23.10 -35.75
C LEU A 16 -4.33 -23.17 -34.24
N ILE A 17 -4.18 -24.37 -33.65
CA ILE A 17 -4.25 -24.56 -32.18
C ILE A 17 -3.17 -23.73 -31.49
N ASN A 18 -1.93 -23.76 -32.00
CA ASN A 18 -0.85 -22.97 -31.42
C ASN A 18 -1.13 -21.46 -31.50
N ILE A 19 -1.67 -20.96 -32.62
CA ILE A 19 -2.06 -19.55 -32.76
C ILE A 19 -3.12 -19.17 -31.71
N ILE A 20 -4.15 -20.01 -31.53
CA ILE A 20 -5.21 -19.77 -30.54
C ILE A 20 -4.63 -19.76 -29.11
N LEU A 21 -3.77 -20.72 -28.78
CA LEU A 21 -3.13 -20.80 -27.46
C LEU A 21 -2.25 -19.57 -27.19
N VAL A 22 -1.46 -19.14 -28.17
CA VAL A 22 -0.64 -17.92 -28.06
C VAL A 22 -1.51 -16.68 -27.87
N TYR A 23 -2.63 -16.59 -28.61
CA TYR A 23 -3.57 -15.48 -28.46
C TYR A 23 -4.20 -15.47 -27.06
N GLN A 24 -4.63 -16.62 -26.55
CA GLN A 24 -5.19 -16.74 -25.19
C GLN A 24 -4.15 -16.36 -24.13
N LEU A 25 -2.91 -16.83 -24.25
CA LEU A 25 -1.81 -16.44 -23.36
C LEU A 25 -1.57 -14.93 -23.39
N PHE A 26 -1.57 -14.32 -24.57
CA PHE A 26 -1.41 -12.88 -24.72
C PHE A 26 -2.56 -12.10 -24.08
N THR A 27 -3.82 -12.55 -24.23
CA THR A 27 -4.98 -11.94 -23.59
C THR A 27 -4.90 -12.02 -22.06
N ILE A 28 -4.54 -13.19 -21.51
CA ILE A 28 -4.36 -13.38 -20.07
C ILE A 28 -3.25 -12.45 -19.56
N TYR A 29 -2.09 -12.45 -20.22
CA TYR A 29 -0.97 -11.58 -19.86
C TYR A 29 -1.37 -10.10 -19.83
N ARG A 30 -2.05 -9.62 -20.87
CA ARG A 30 -2.49 -8.22 -20.95
C ARG A 30 -3.53 -7.87 -19.87
N SER A 31 -4.42 -8.81 -19.55
CA SER A 31 -5.39 -8.62 -18.47
C SER A 31 -4.69 -8.54 -17.10
N THR A 32 -3.75 -9.44 -16.84
CA THR A 32 -2.97 -9.45 -15.59
C THR A 32 -2.12 -8.19 -15.45
N ASP A 33 -1.43 -7.75 -16.51
CA ASP A 33 -0.64 -6.50 -16.51
C ASP A 33 -1.52 -5.26 -16.24
N TRP A 34 -2.73 -5.22 -16.81
CA TRP A 34 -3.67 -4.13 -16.56
C TRP A 34 -4.16 -4.13 -15.11
N CYS A 35 -4.55 -5.29 -14.57
CA CYS A 35 -4.95 -5.42 -13.16
C CYS A 35 -3.81 -5.02 -12.23
N PHE A 36 -2.59 -5.48 -12.51
CA PHE A 36 -1.41 -5.15 -11.72
C PHE A 36 -1.15 -3.65 -11.68
N LYS A 37 -1.11 -2.97 -12.83
CA LYS A 37 -0.93 -1.50 -12.90
C LYS A 37 -2.02 -0.75 -12.16
N ARG A 38 -3.26 -1.21 -12.27
CA ARG A 38 -4.39 -0.63 -11.54
C ARG A 38 -4.22 -0.77 -10.04
N ASP A 39 -3.87 -1.97 -9.55
CA ASP A 39 -3.75 -2.23 -8.12
C ASP A 39 -2.55 -1.46 -7.51
N VAL A 40 -1.45 -1.30 -8.25
CA VAL A 40 -0.33 -0.43 -7.83
C VAL A 40 -0.75 1.06 -7.81
N ALA A 41 -1.57 1.51 -8.76
CA ALA A 41 -2.11 2.88 -8.73
C ALA A 41 -3.07 3.09 -7.56
N LEU A 42 -3.91 2.10 -7.23
CA LEU A 42 -4.76 2.15 -6.04
C LEU A 42 -3.93 2.21 -4.76
N LEU A 43 -2.83 1.46 -4.68
CA LEU A 43 -1.91 1.52 -3.56
C LEU A 43 -1.32 2.93 -3.38
N HIS A 44 -0.91 3.58 -4.48
CA HIS A 44 -0.43 4.96 -4.48
C HIS A 44 -1.47 5.93 -3.91
N ASP A 45 -2.68 5.87 -4.45
CA ASP A 45 -3.75 6.81 -4.10
C ASP A 45 -4.21 6.61 -2.66
N GLU A 46 -4.25 5.36 -2.18
CA GLU A 46 -4.62 5.06 -0.80
C GLU A 46 -3.52 5.50 0.19
N ALA A 47 -2.24 5.35 -0.16
CA ALA A 47 -1.14 5.86 0.65
C ALA A 47 -1.18 7.39 0.76
N LEU A 48 -1.41 8.10 -0.35
CA LEU A 48 -1.61 9.55 -0.34
C LEU A 48 -2.82 9.97 0.49
N ARG A 49 -3.93 9.24 0.35
CA ARG A 49 -5.16 9.51 1.10
C ARG A 49 -4.93 9.37 2.59
N ALA A 50 -4.32 8.28 3.05
CA ALA A 50 -4.02 8.06 4.46
C ALA A 50 -3.17 9.20 5.05
N CYS A 51 -2.13 9.65 4.34
CA CYS A 51 -1.32 10.78 4.77
C CYS A 51 -2.11 12.09 4.87
N SER A 52 -2.91 12.39 3.84
CA SER A 52 -3.76 13.59 3.81
C SER A 52 -4.76 13.59 4.97
N MET A 53 -5.36 12.43 5.28
CA MET A 53 -6.28 12.27 6.40
C MET A 53 -5.56 12.50 7.74
N ILE A 54 -4.38 11.92 7.97
CA ILE A 54 -3.62 12.15 9.21
C ILE A 54 -3.28 13.63 9.35
N ARG A 55 -2.84 14.29 8.27
CA ARG A 55 -2.54 15.73 8.28
C ARG A 55 -3.78 16.54 8.66
N SER A 56 -4.93 16.21 8.09
CA SER A 56 -6.18 16.89 8.39
C SER A 56 -6.59 16.69 9.85
N VAL A 57 -6.51 15.45 10.37
CA VAL A 57 -6.75 15.14 11.78
C VAL A 57 -5.85 15.98 12.68
N LEU A 58 -4.55 16.02 12.39
CA LEU A 58 -3.57 16.81 13.16
C LEU A 58 -3.90 18.32 13.13
N ASN A 59 -4.29 18.86 11.99
CA ASN A 59 -4.66 20.27 11.86
C ASN A 59 -5.95 20.60 12.63
N ASN A 60 -6.95 19.72 12.54
CA ASN A 60 -8.23 19.89 13.24
C ASN A 60 -8.05 19.79 14.76
N LEU A 61 -7.26 18.83 15.25
CA LEU A 61 -6.90 18.73 16.67
C LEU A 61 -6.17 19.99 17.16
N ARG A 62 -5.24 20.55 16.37
CA ARG A 62 -4.55 21.81 16.71
C ARG A 62 -5.49 23.01 16.70
N GLY A 63 -6.51 23.00 15.85
CA GLY A 63 -7.56 24.01 15.78
C GLY A 63 -8.66 23.86 16.85
N GLY A 64 -8.66 22.76 17.61
CA GLY A 64 -9.70 22.44 18.59
C GLY A 64 -11.00 21.86 17.98
N ASP A 65 -11.00 21.51 16.70
CA ASP A 65 -12.13 20.87 16.03
C ASP A 65 -12.07 19.34 16.17
N ASN A 66 -12.43 18.88 17.38
CA ASN A 66 -12.42 17.45 17.70
C ASN A 66 -13.48 16.65 16.92
N ILE A 67 -14.56 17.29 16.44
CA ILE A 67 -15.63 16.60 15.70
C ILE A 67 -15.14 16.23 14.30
N THR A 68 -14.55 17.19 13.58
CA THR A 68 -13.99 16.93 12.25
C THR A 68 -12.81 15.96 12.34
N ALA A 69 -11.93 16.12 13.34
CA ALA A 69 -10.86 15.17 13.60
C ALA A 69 -11.37 13.73 13.84
N LEU A 70 -12.47 13.58 14.59
CA LEU A 70 -13.08 12.27 14.83
C LEU A 70 -13.71 11.65 13.57
N TYR A 71 -14.29 12.47 12.69
CA TYR A 71 -14.81 11.98 11.42
C TYR A 71 -13.68 11.49 10.51
N GLU A 72 -12.61 12.27 10.39
CA GLU A 72 -11.47 11.97 9.53
C GLU A 72 -10.66 10.77 10.03
N ILE A 73 -10.53 10.58 11.35
CA ILE A 73 -9.84 9.39 11.88
C ILE A 73 -10.60 8.10 11.56
N GLY A 74 -11.94 8.15 11.49
CA GLY A 74 -12.74 7.02 11.02
C GLY A 74 -12.53 6.69 9.54
N ILE A 75 -12.28 7.71 8.70
CA ILE A 75 -11.92 7.50 7.28
C ILE A 75 -10.50 6.95 7.16
N LEU A 76 -9.57 7.42 8.00
CA LEU A 76 -8.20 6.95 8.05
C LEU A 76 -8.12 5.45 8.36
N GLU A 77 -8.93 4.96 9.30
CA GLU A 77 -9.02 3.54 9.66
C GLU A 77 -9.29 2.67 8.42
N VAL A 78 -10.30 3.03 7.62
CA VAL A 78 -10.65 2.35 6.37
C VAL A 78 -9.51 2.44 5.34
N SER A 79 -8.83 3.59 5.28
CA SER A 79 -7.71 3.82 4.37
C SER A 79 -6.52 2.91 4.68
N LEU A 80 -6.19 2.75 5.97
CA LEU A 80 -5.12 1.86 6.41
C LEU A 80 -5.47 0.38 6.23
N GLU A 81 -6.74 0.00 6.43
CA GLU A 81 -7.21 -1.36 6.13
C GLU A 81 -7.11 -1.66 4.62
N ASN A 82 -7.46 -0.70 3.76
CA ASN A 82 -7.27 -0.84 2.32
C ASN A 82 -5.79 -0.98 1.95
N LEU A 83 -4.89 -0.23 2.59
CA LEU A 83 -3.45 -0.37 2.39
C LEU A 83 -2.95 -1.77 2.76
N HIS A 84 -3.36 -2.28 3.92
CA HIS A 84 -3.07 -3.66 4.34
C HIS A 84 -3.49 -4.66 3.24
N ARG A 85 -4.75 -4.62 2.81
CA ARG A 85 -5.27 -5.54 1.76
C ARG A 85 -4.55 -5.40 0.42
N LEU A 86 -4.21 -4.17 0.02
CA LEU A 86 -3.51 -3.94 -1.26
C LEU A 86 -2.08 -4.49 -1.22
N TYR A 87 -1.38 -4.38 -0.09
CA TYR A 87 -0.06 -5.02 0.06
C TYR A 87 -0.15 -6.55 0.04
N GLU A 88 -1.15 -7.14 0.72
CA GLU A 88 -1.39 -8.58 0.65
C GLU A 88 -1.74 -9.04 -0.77
N ASP A 89 -2.64 -8.34 -1.45
CA ASP A 89 -3.04 -8.68 -2.83
C ASP A 89 -1.84 -8.59 -3.77
N LEU A 90 -0.94 -7.62 -3.59
CA LEU A 90 0.30 -7.52 -4.37
C LEU A 90 1.18 -8.77 -4.19
N HIS A 91 1.32 -9.25 -2.96
CA HIS A 91 2.07 -10.46 -2.67
C HIS A 91 1.39 -11.71 -3.22
N TYR A 92 0.15 -11.99 -2.81
CA TYR A 92 -0.52 -13.25 -3.14
C TYR A 92 -0.94 -13.38 -4.61
N ARG A 93 -1.37 -12.28 -5.26
CA ARG A 93 -1.89 -12.36 -6.64
C ARG A 93 -0.81 -12.26 -7.69
N TYR A 94 0.26 -11.51 -7.42
CA TYR A 94 1.29 -11.24 -8.42
C TYR A 94 2.64 -11.87 -8.06
N GLY A 95 2.77 -12.51 -6.90
CA GLY A 95 4.02 -13.11 -6.43
C GLY A 95 5.11 -12.05 -6.24
N ILE A 96 4.72 -10.82 -5.93
CA ILE A 96 5.63 -9.70 -5.78
C ILE A 96 6.14 -9.69 -4.34
N GLY A 97 7.46 -9.53 -4.21
CA GLY A 97 8.14 -9.37 -2.93
C GLY A 97 8.29 -10.65 -2.11
N ASP A 98 9.39 -10.67 -1.39
CA ASP A 98 9.71 -11.56 -0.27
C ASP A 98 8.61 -11.50 0.82
N ASP A 99 8.67 -12.36 1.84
CA ASP A 99 7.73 -12.39 2.98
C ASP A 99 7.55 -10.99 3.66
N LYS A 100 8.48 -10.08 3.39
CA LYS A 100 8.51 -8.68 3.83
C LYS A 100 7.30 -7.84 3.40
N LEU A 101 6.63 -8.15 2.28
CA LEU A 101 5.42 -7.42 1.90
C LEU A 101 4.24 -7.76 2.81
N ILE A 102 4.14 -9.03 3.20
CA ILE A 102 3.19 -9.48 4.22
C ILE A 102 3.54 -8.81 5.54
N ASP A 103 4.81 -8.77 5.92
CA ASP A 103 5.22 -8.11 7.17
C ASP A 103 4.77 -6.64 7.19
N ILE A 104 4.91 -5.89 6.08
CA ILE A 104 4.43 -4.51 5.98
C ILE A 104 2.91 -4.44 6.10
N ALA A 105 2.19 -5.34 5.41
CA ALA A 105 0.74 -5.43 5.49
C ALA A 105 0.28 -5.67 6.94
N ASP A 106 0.89 -6.62 7.64
CA ASP A 106 0.59 -6.95 9.03
C ASP A 106 0.86 -5.77 9.97
N LYS A 107 1.94 -4.99 9.73
CA LYS A 107 2.18 -3.78 10.51
C LYS A 107 1.08 -2.74 10.30
N PHE A 108 0.60 -2.55 9.07
CA PHE A 108 -0.47 -1.60 8.80
C PHE A 108 -1.80 -2.04 9.43
N ASP A 109 -2.09 -3.34 9.43
CA ASP A 109 -3.27 -3.90 10.12
C ASP A 109 -3.22 -3.60 11.62
N ILE A 110 -2.08 -3.89 12.27
CA ILE A 110 -1.88 -3.59 13.69
C ILE A 110 -2.00 -2.09 13.97
N ILE A 111 -1.42 -1.23 13.13
CA ILE A 111 -1.53 0.23 13.28
C ILE A 111 -2.99 0.67 13.17
N SER A 112 -3.74 0.15 12.19
CA SER A 112 -5.16 0.48 12.01
C SER A 112 -6.00 0.01 13.20
N MET A 113 -5.98 -1.29 13.49
CA MET A 113 -6.83 -1.93 14.49
C MET A 113 -6.47 -1.56 15.93
N THR A 114 -5.21 -1.23 16.21
CA THR A 114 -4.76 -1.03 17.59
C THR A 114 -4.55 0.45 17.85
N VAL A 115 -3.68 1.09 17.06
CA VAL A 115 -3.24 2.45 17.33
C VAL A 115 -4.31 3.47 16.95
N ILE A 116 -4.83 3.40 15.72
CA ILE A 116 -5.80 4.39 15.23
C ILE A 116 -7.14 4.26 15.97
N LEU A 117 -7.61 3.04 16.24
CA LEU A 117 -8.80 2.82 17.06
C LEU A 117 -8.64 3.37 18.49
N ALA A 118 -7.52 3.11 19.16
CA ALA A 118 -7.28 3.63 20.51
C ALA A 118 -7.21 5.17 20.53
N ILE A 119 -6.55 5.78 19.53
CA ILE A 119 -6.50 7.25 19.38
C ILE A 119 -7.90 7.80 19.16
N ARG A 120 -8.72 7.16 18.30
CA ARG A 120 -10.11 7.55 18.06
C ARG A 120 -10.91 7.56 19.36
N GLU A 121 -10.80 6.53 20.20
CA GLU A 121 -11.47 6.51 21.50
C GLU A 121 -11.02 7.65 22.41
N LYS A 122 -9.73 7.98 22.42
CA LYS A 122 -9.19 9.10 23.20
C LYS A 122 -9.64 10.47 22.66
N ILE A 123 -9.83 10.63 21.34
CA ILE A 123 -10.46 11.84 20.76
C ILE A 123 -11.89 11.99 21.29
N VAL A 124 -12.68 10.91 21.32
CA VAL A 124 -14.06 10.93 21.84
C VAL A 124 -14.10 11.38 23.30
N LYS A 125 -13.16 10.90 24.12
CA LYS A 125 -13.05 11.27 25.54
C LYS A 125 -12.39 12.63 25.77
N ASN A 126 -11.83 13.25 24.73
CA ASN A 126 -11.01 14.47 24.81
C ASN A 126 -9.79 14.29 25.73
N GLU A 127 -9.16 13.12 25.68
CA GLU A 127 -8.04 12.70 26.53
C GLU A 127 -6.73 12.56 25.74
N LEU A 128 -6.66 13.18 24.56
CA LEU A 128 -5.49 13.03 23.69
C LEU A 128 -4.24 13.65 24.32
N SER A 129 -3.18 12.88 24.40
CA SER A 129 -1.88 13.33 24.90
C SER A 129 -0.98 13.83 23.76
N ASN A 130 -0.01 14.69 24.09
CA ASN A 130 1.04 15.11 23.15
C ASN A 130 1.90 13.94 22.64
N GLY A 131 1.89 12.79 23.33
CA GLY A 131 2.53 11.55 22.86
C GLY A 131 1.80 10.97 21.64
N GLU A 132 0.48 10.85 21.74
CA GLU A 132 -0.36 10.32 20.65
C GLU A 132 -0.34 11.20 19.40
N VAL A 133 -0.33 12.52 19.57
CA VAL A 133 -0.20 13.47 18.44
C VAL A 133 1.12 13.24 17.69
N ARG A 134 2.24 13.08 18.42
CA ARG A 134 3.55 12.80 17.81
C ARG A 134 3.60 11.44 17.13
N LEU A 135 2.90 10.45 17.69
CA LEU A 135 2.77 9.14 17.07
C LEU A 135 2.02 9.23 15.73
N LEU A 136 0.93 10.00 15.65
CA LEU A 136 0.23 10.27 14.39
C LEU A 136 1.15 10.95 13.37
N GLU A 137 1.93 11.95 13.77
CA GLU A 137 2.92 12.61 12.89
C GLU A 137 3.97 11.62 12.38
N LYS A 138 4.39 10.66 13.21
CA LYS A 138 5.32 9.59 12.82
C LYS A 138 4.67 8.64 11.81
N ILE A 139 3.43 8.20 12.04
CA ILE A 139 2.67 7.37 11.09
C ILE A 139 2.54 8.08 9.74
N MET A 140 2.17 9.36 9.74
CA MET A 140 2.05 10.19 8.53
C MET A 140 3.35 10.19 7.70
N LYS A 141 4.51 10.23 8.36
CA LYS A 141 5.82 10.20 7.69
C LYS A 141 6.22 8.79 7.23
N THR A 142 5.80 7.76 7.93
CA THR A 142 6.18 6.37 7.62
C THR A 142 5.37 5.77 6.48
N ILE A 143 4.08 6.10 6.33
CA ILE A 143 3.24 5.63 5.21
C ILE A 143 3.87 5.88 3.82
N PRO A 144 4.26 7.11 3.44
CA PRO A 144 4.80 7.38 2.12
C PRO A 144 6.20 6.75 1.95
N ARG A 145 6.95 6.61 3.04
CA ARG A 145 8.26 5.92 3.04
C ARG A 145 8.11 4.43 2.79
N ALA A 146 7.10 3.79 3.40
CA ALA A 146 6.79 2.38 3.16
C ALA A 146 6.39 2.13 1.70
N TYR A 147 5.49 2.97 1.19
CA TYR A 147 5.08 2.93 -0.21
C TYR A 147 6.28 3.11 -1.16
N ASN A 148 7.08 4.16 -0.95
CA ASN A 148 8.23 4.47 -1.80
C ASN A 148 9.28 3.36 -1.78
N SER A 149 9.53 2.77 -0.60
CA SER A 149 10.44 1.64 -0.45
C SER A 149 10.00 0.46 -1.32
N ILE A 150 8.72 0.10 -1.25
CA ILE A 150 8.15 -1.00 -2.02
C ILE A 150 8.23 -0.72 -3.52
N VAL A 151 7.75 0.44 -3.97
CA VAL A 151 7.72 0.79 -5.39
C VAL A 151 9.13 0.83 -5.97
N PHE A 152 10.07 1.43 -5.26
CA PHE A 152 11.45 1.58 -5.73
C PHE A 152 12.20 0.25 -5.73
N HIS A 153 12.21 -0.47 -4.61
CA HIS A 153 13.01 -1.70 -4.47
C HIS A 153 12.40 -2.87 -5.24
N LEU A 154 11.08 -2.91 -5.41
CA LEU A 154 10.40 -3.94 -6.22
C LEU A 154 10.19 -3.51 -7.68
N LYS A 155 10.65 -2.31 -8.07
CA LYS A 155 10.59 -1.77 -9.44
C LYS A 155 9.16 -1.76 -10.01
N LEU A 156 8.19 -1.38 -9.18
CA LEU A 156 6.79 -1.31 -9.59
C LEU A 156 6.58 -0.12 -10.55
N PRO A 157 5.64 -0.20 -11.51
CA PRO A 157 5.42 0.82 -12.52
C PRO A 157 4.60 2.02 -11.97
N ALA A 158 5.08 2.66 -10.91
CA ALA A 158 4.43 3.81 -10.29
C ALA A 158 5.44 4.89 -9.86
N GLY A 159 4.92 6.11 -9.68
CA GLY A 159 5.69 7.24 -9.16
C GLY A 159 5.91 7.12 -7.65
N LEU A 160 6.94 7.79 -7.14
CA LEU A 160 7.15 7.93 -5.70
C LEU A 160 6.19 8.99 -5.14
N ILE A 161 5.66 8.74 -3.94
CA ILE A 161 4.92 9.73 -3.16
C ILE A 161 5.91 10.73 -2.60
N VAL A 162 5.70 11.99 -2.98
CA VAL A 162 6.51 13.12 -2.53
C VAL A 162 5.66 13.98 -1.61
N GLU A 163 5.53 13.56 -0.36
CA GLU A 163 4.93 14.43 0.66
C GLU A 163 5.98 15.33 1.29
N ASP A 164 6.26 16.45 0.61
CA ASP A 164 6.38 17.78 1.21
C ASP A 164 6.47 18.81 0.07
N LEU A 165 5.47 19.69 -0.08
CA LEU A 165 5.40 20.73 -1.11
C LEU A 165 6.41 21.87 -0.92
N ASN A 166 7.41 21.72 -0.04
CA ASN A 166 8.44 22.73 0.20
C ASN A 166 9.84 22.35 -0.27
N TYR A 167 10.09 21.09 -0.64
CA TYR A 167 11.39 20.67 -1.16
C TYR A 167 11.22 19.68 -2.31
N PRO A 168 11.63 20.01 -3.54
CA PRO A 168 11.76 18.99 -4.56
C PRO A 168 12.74 17.94 -4.03
N ILE A 169 12.30 16.69 -4.06
CA ILE A 169 13.17 15.56 -3.82
C ILE A 169 14.38 15.69 -4.75
N SER A 170 15.58 15.59 -4.18
CA SER A 170 16.83 15.53 -4.94
C SER A 170 16.67 14.48 -6.04
N ALA A 171 17.19 14.75 -7.24
CA ALA A 171 17.23 13.74 -8.31
C ALA A 171 17.91 12.42 -7.85
N ASP A 172 18.70 12.49 -6.77
CA ASP A 172 19.43 11.39 -6.14
C ASP A 172 18.71 10.78 -4.92
N TYR A 173 17.43 11.05 -4.71
CA TYR A 173 16.72 10.44 -3.58
C TYR A 173 16.57 8.94 -3.76
N ILE A 174 17.11 8.23 -2.78
CA ILE A 174 16.99 6.80 -2.65
C ILE A 174 16.03 6.58 -1.48
N PRO A 175 14.84 5.99 -1.71
CA PRO A 175 13.94 5.58 -0.65
C PRO A 175 14.64 4.66 0.36
N PRO A 176 14.17 4.63 1.62
CA PRO A 176 14.70 3.67 2.59
C PRO A 176 14.45 2.24 2.11
N THR A 177 15.31 1.33 2.55
CA THR A 177 15.13 -0.11 2.31
C THR A 177 13.88 -0.63 3.00
N ILE A 178 13.37 -1.79 2.54
CA ILE A 178 12.18 -2.41 3.11
C ILE A 178 12.40 -2.76 4.59
N ASP A 179 13.62 -3.16 4.97
CA ASP A 179 13.97 -3.51 6.35
C ASP A 179 13.96 -2.28 7.26
N GLU A 180 14.50 -1.15 6.80
CA GLU A 180 14.44 0.12 7.56
C GLU A 180 12.98 0.57 7.79
N VAL A 181 12.11 0.40 6.80
CA VAL A 181 10.68 0.69 6.94
C VAL A 181 10.02 -0.24 7.97
N LEU A 182 10.34 -1.53 7.93
CA LEU A 182 9.80 -2.51 8.88
C LEU A 182 10.23 -2.21 10.33
N GLU A 183 11.46 -1.75 10.51
CA GLU A 183 11.96 -1.27 11.81
C GLU A 183 11.19 -0.03 12.28
N GLU A 184 10.93 0.93 11.38
CA GLU A 184 10.14 2.13 11.70
C GLU A 184 8.69 1.81 12.08
N LEU A 185 8.03 0.95 11.30
CA LEU A 185 6.68 0.48 11.60
C LEU A 185 6.64 -0.30 12.93
N SER A 186 7.66 -1.10 13.21
CA SER A 186 7.79 -1.80 14.50
C SER A 186 8.04 -0.82 15.65
N SER A 187 8.81 0.24 15.42
CA SER A 187 9.01 1.32 16.40
C SER A 187 7.71 2.06 16.73
N ILE A 188 6.86 2.33 15.72
CA ILE A 188 5.52 2.92 15.93
C ILE A 188 4.69 2.03 16.87
N ARG A 189 4.68 0.71 16.61
CA ARG A 189 3.97 -0.25 17.46
C ARG A 189 4.49 -0.24 18.90
N MET A 190 5.82 -0.26 19.08
CA MET A 190 6.43 -0.22 20.42
C MET A 190 6.11 1.07 21.18
N GLU A 191 6.14 2.21 20.49
CA GLU A 191 5.77 3.51 21.06
C GLU A 191 4.29 3.55 21.43
N ALA A 192 3.41 2.97 20.62
CA ALA A 192 1.98 2.85 20.92
C ALA A 192 1.73 2.05 22.22
N TYR A 193 2.42 0.93 22.43
CA TYR A 193 2.34 0.18 23.68
C TYR A 193 2.78 1.00 24.89
N GLN A 194 3.86 1.78 24.77
CA GLN A 194 4.34 2.65 25.85
C GLN A 194 3.34 3.75 26.22
N LEU A 195 2.52 4.17 25.25
CA LEU A 195 1.43 5.14 25.45
C LEU A 195 0.11 4.49 25.92
N GLY A 196 0.10 3.16 26.13
CA GLY A 196 -1.08 2.41 26.55
C GLY A 196 -2.16 2.32 25.47
N LEU A 197 -1.75 2.28 24.19
CA LEU A 197 -2.65 2.19 23.04
C LEU A 197 -2.79 0.76 22.49
N GLY A 198 -2.08 -0.24 23.04
CA GLY A 198 -2.06 -1.62 22.54
C GLY A 198 -1.97 -2.67 23.61
#